data_AF-A0A662XCT5-F1
#
_entry.id   AF-A0A662XCT5-F1
#
_cell.length_a   1.000
_cell.length_b   1.000
_cell.length_c   1.000
_cell.angle_alpha   90.00
_cell.angle_beta   90.00
_cell.angle_gamma   90.00
#
_symmetry.space_group_name_H-M   'P 1'
#
loop_
_entity.id
_entity.type
_entity.pdbx_description
1 polymer ?
#
loop_
_entity_poly.entity_id
_entity_poly.type
_entity_poly.pdbx_seq_one_letter_code
_entity_poly.pdbx_strand_id
1 'polypeptide(L)'
;MLSPLRLFALAALAVAPAQAFFFHSPKVHGDSYSYTGDGDALEHPEELFTPDDAFTHVDLSSNAMTTFPNSVFASSQLDSFRISGNGFEIAAMSAAQYDFFAGLSDFQAGFADVSSCADGSLVYLQGKGVCRLEVAAAEDPAIVMRDHGADEDEPLTPMATVGVVLPGLPTDGDNMTKKYVIWAIVVLVVIGVIAGAVALISLGIVGGVARAVYDYISKSRQKRYREGLHEATPLFFDQAARADYQKEMDAGDRLFPSNDPVLVTWRIDYDSVTLVKKLAQGAFGEVWVGQYRGTRVAVKRLLQDQVSLATSEDFLREIKLMAWLEHPKIIKFVGVAWTKLVDMLAVIEFMDGGDLRSMLDSKSPKRLPWQEGGLKLQYARDTIDAIVYLHSLSPMIIHRDLKSRNILLDSKKGAKLGDFGVSATKRANDMTTGVGTARWLAPELARGEEKYTEAVDVYAFGIILSEMDTHQLPFADAKSRDTDEKLNDMAILQGVSSGELLVTLSATCPANLQALARRCMSFDPRQRPTAAEVAYELRKRDLLL
;
A
#
# COMPACT_ATOMS: atom_id res chain seq x y z
N MET A 1 -46.58 39.56 -9.46
CA MET A 1 -46.96 40.57 -8.44
C MET A 1 -46.83 39.94 -7.07
N LEU A 2 -46.36 40.69 -6.07
CA LEU A 2 -46.33 40.26 -4.66
C LEU A 2 -47.58 40.78 -3.93
N SER A 3 -47.95 40.13 -2.82
CA SER A 3 -48.97 40.60 -1.86
C SER A 3 -48.44 40.36 -0.43
N PRO A 4 -48.66 41.27 0.56
CA PRO A 4 -47.56 41.60 1.47
C PRO A 4 -47.90 41.72 2.99
N LEU A 5 -46.85 41.96 3.79
CA LEU A 5 -46.80 42.27 5.24
C LEU A 5 -47.30 41.13 6.18
N ARG A 6 -46.65 40.77 7.30
CA ARG A 6 -45.96 41.50 8.40
C ARG A 6 -46.87 42.26 9.38
N LEU A 7 -47.25 41.58 10.47
CA LEU A 7 -47.42 42.07 11.85
C LEU A 7 -47.26 40.83 12.76
N PHE A 8 -46.64 40.83 13.93
CA PHE A 8 -46.20 41.92 14.83
C PHE A 8 -44.69 41.85 15.18
N ALA A 9 -44.13 43.00 15.56
CA ALA A 9 -42.96 43.13 16.44
C ALA A 9 -43.03 44.50 17.14
N LEU A 10 -42.83 44.53 18.47
CA LEU A 10 -42.70 45.67 19.42
C LEU A 10 -43.16 45.13 20.81
N ALA A 11 -42.57 45.48 21.97
CA ALA A 11 -41.37 46.26 22.26
C ALA A 11 -40.74 45.81 23.59
N ALA A 12 -39.49 46.21 23.83
CA ALA A 12 -38.72 45.88 25.03
C ALA A 12 -39.12 46.69 26.28
N LEU A 13 -38.74 46.19 27.46
CA LEU A 13 -37.83 46.93 28.35
C LEU A 13 -37.03 45.96 29.25
N ALA A 14 -35.97 46.45 29.89
CA ALA A 14 -34.94 45.62 30.51
C ALA A 14 -35.09 45.47 32.04
N VAL A 15 -34.68 44.30 32.55
CA VAL A 15 -34.18 44.11 33.92
C VAL A 15 -32.98 43.16 33.84
N ALA A 16 -31.84 43.60 34.37
CA ALA A 16 -30.77 42.72 34.85
C ALA A 16 -30.89 42.68 36.39
N PRO A 17 -30.61 41.54 37.06
CA PRO A 17 -29.20 41.17 37.28
C PRO A 17 -28.98 39.63 37.33
N ALA A 18 -27.96 39.21 38.10
CA ALA A 18 -27.52 37.86 38.44
C ALA A 18 -26.61 37.16 37.42
N GLN A 19 -25.38 36.88 37.87
CA GLN A 19 -24.46 35.94 37.24
C GLN A 19 -25.02 34.52 37.45
N ALA A 20 -25.33 33.82 36.37
CA ALA A 20 -25.56 32.38 36.41
C ALA A 20 -24.24 31.67 36.08
N PHE A 21 -23.81 30.74 36.95
CA PHE A 21 -22.65 29.88 36.68
C PHE A 21 -23.01 28.95 35.51
N PHE A 22 -22.32 29.11 34.38
CA PHE A 22 -22.42 28.17 33.26
C PHE A 22 -21.49 26.98 33.50
N PHE A 23 -21.97 25.99 34.26
CA PHE A 23 -21.37 24.66 34.25
C PHE A 23 -21.51 24.07 32.83
N HIS A 24 -20.40 24.00 32.09
CA HIS A 24 -20.36 23.45 30.74
C HIS A 24 -20.22 21.92 30.80
N SER A 25 -21.32 21.21 30.54
CA SER A 25 -21.35 19.75 30.58
C SER A 25 -20.55 19.10 29.42
N PRO A 26 -19.92 17.93 29.65
CA PRO A 26 -19.26 17.17 28.59
C PRO A 26 -20.21 16.74 27.48
N LYS A 27 -19.68 16.56 26.27
CA LYS A 27 -20.46 16.19 25.08
C LYS A 27 -20.32 14.69 24.82
N VAL A 28 -21.42 13.96 24.99
CA VAL A 28 -21.55 12.56 24.61
C VAL A 28 -22.36 12.46 23.32
N HIS A 29 -21.88 11.74 22.32
CA HIS A 29 -22.59 11.55 21.05
C HIS A 29 -22.42 10.11 20.53
N GLY A 30 -23.27 9.21 21.00
CA GLY A 30 -23.08 7.76 20.78
C GLY A 30 -21.82 7.30 21.52
N ASP A 31 -21.02 6.47 20.85
CA ASP A 31 -19.83 5.82 21.40
C ASP A 31 -18.62 6.77 21.56
N SER A 32 -18.85 8.09 21.44
CA SER A 32 -17.83 9.15 21.48
C SER A 32 -18.06 10.13 22.63
N TYR A 33 -17.01 10.40 23.40
CA TYR A 33 -16.97 11.35 24.51
C TYR A 33 -16.01 12.52 24.21
N SER A 34 -16.39 13.75 24.53
CA SER A 34 -15.52 14.92 24.35
C SER A 34 -15.65 15.98 25.45
N TYR A 35 -14.51 16.44 25.96
CA TYR A 35 -14.36 17.57 26.87
C TYR A 35 -13.17 18.46 26.44
N THR A 36 -13.45 19.36 25.49
CA THR A 36 -12.55 20.43 25.04
C THR A 36 -12.92 21.74 25.73
N GLY A 37 -11.94 22.50 26.22
CA GLY A 37 -12.18 23.53 27.24
C GLY A 37 -12.86 24.81 26.76
N ASP A 38 -13.51 25.48 27.72
CA ASP A 38 -13.86 26.91 27.68
C ASP A 38 -13.73 27.51 29.10
N GLY A 39 -12.53 27.35 29.69
CA GLY A 39 -12.14 27.96 30.97
C GLY A 39 -11.87 26.99 32.11
N ASP A 40 -12.87 26.22 32.54
CA ASP A 40 -12.81 25.45 33.79
C ASP A 40 -12.13 24.08 33.65
N ALA A 41 -11.45 23.65 34.73
CA ALA A 41 -10.89 22.31 34.85
C ALA A 41 -11.96 21.32 35.35
N LEU A 42 -11.86 20.05 34.96
CA LEU A 42 -12.62 18.97 35.58
C LEU A 42 -12.22 18.86 37.06
N GLU A 43 -13.18 18.99 37.98
CA GLU A 43 -12.90 18.90 39.42
C GLU A 43 -12.43 17.48 39.82
N HIS A 44 -12.95 16.44 39.16
CA HIS A 44 -12.66 15.02 39.44
C HIS A 44 -12.36 14.24 38.14
N PRO A 45 -11.19 14.44 37.49
CA PRO A 45 -10.88 13.79 36.21
C PRO A 45 -10.67 12.27 36.35
N GLU A 46 -10.30 11.79 37.53
CA GLU A 46 -10.20 10.34 37.82
C GLU A 46 -11.57 9.64 37.76
N GLU A 47 -12.69 10.37 37.91
CA GLU A 47 -14.05 9.84 37.84
C GLU A 47 -14.65 9.86 36.41
N LEU A 48 -13.86 10.22 35.38
CA LEU A 48 -14.32 10.35 33.99
C LEU A 48 -14.87 9.05 33.37
N PHE A 49 -14.40 7.88 33.79
CA PHE A 49 -14.76 6.58 33.22
C PHE A 49 -15.04 5.55 34.30
N THR A 50 -16.18 4.87 34.18
CA THR A 50 -16.50 3.66 34.93
C THR A 50 -16.17 2.41 34.10
N PRO A 51 -15.95 1.23 34.72
CA PRO A 51 -15.61 0.01 33.97
C PRO A 51 -16.69 -0.49 32.99
N ASP A 52 -17.92 0.02 33.10
CA ASP A 52 -19.06 -0.35 32.24
C ASP A 52 -19.28 0.61 31.06
N ASP A 53 -18.49 1.70 30.96
CA ASP A 53 -18.64 2.72 29.90
C ASP A 53 -18.12 2.25 28.52
N ALA A 54 -18.97 2.33 27.51
CA ALA A 54 -18.73 1.80 26.16
C ALA A 54 -18.16 2.84 25.16
N PHE A 55 -17.30 3.75 25.61
CA PHE A 55 -16.72 4.77 24.74
C PHE A 55 -15.54 4.23 23.92
N THR A 56 -15.68 4.31 22.60
CA THR A 56 -14.65 3.90 21.62
C THR A 56 -13.73 5.05 21.24
N HIS A 57 -14.22 6.30 21.32
CA HIS A 57 -13.48 7.52 20.97
C HIS A 57 -13.57 8.55 22.11
N VAL A 58 -12.43 9.07 22.55
CA VAL A 58 -12.35 10.03 23.67
C VAL A 58 -11.43 11.19 23.31
N ASP A 59 -11.94 12.42 23.32
CA ASP A 59 -11.15 13.64 23.09
C ASP A 59 -11.21 14.60 24.29
N LEU A 60 -10.11 14.64 25.04
CA LEU A 60 -9.85 15.50 26.20
C LEU A 60 -8.74 16.52 25.89
N SER A 61 -8.64 16.98 24.64
CA SER A 61 -7.65 17.98 24.24
C SER A 61 -8.06 19.42 24.55
N SER A 62 -7.06 20.31 24.64
CA SER A 62 -7.23 21.78 24.78
C SER A 62 -8.17 22.22 25.90
N ASN A 63 -7.94 21.73 27.13
CA ASN A 63 -8.67 22.11 28.35
C ASN A 63 -7.71 22.43 29.51
N ALA A 64 -8.24 22.74 30.69
CA ALA A 64 -7.48 23.16 31.87
C ALA A 64 -7.12 22.02 32.85
N MET A 65 -7.15 20.75 32.43
CA MET A 65 -6.72 19.64 33.29
C MET A 65 -5.21 19.73 33.58
N THR A 66 -4.82 19.60 34.85
CA THR A 66 -3.41 19.50 35.28
C THR A 66 -2.99 18.07 35.66
N THR A 67 -3.91 17.11 35.57
CA THR A 67 -3.70 15.70 35.90
C THR A 67 -4.17 14.79 34.77
N PHE A 68 -3.48 13.66 34.59
CA PHE A 68 -3.87 12.63 33.63
C PHE A 68 -4.93 11.71 34.27
N PRO A 69 -6.09 11.46 33.61
CA PRO A 69 -7.13 10.59 34.15
C PRO A 69 -6.75 9.11 34.00
N ASN A 70 -6.32 8.48 35.10
CA ASN A 70 -5.84 7.10 35.09
C ASN A 70 -7.00 6.09 34.89
N SER A 71 -8.25 6.49 35.11
CA SER A 71 -9.44 5.69 34.79
C SER A 71 -9.61 5.37 33.29
N VAL A 72 -8.90 6.06 32.38
CA VAL A 72 -8.89 5.68 30.95
C VAL A 72 -8.42 4.24 30.73
N PHE A 73 -7.52 3.73 31.58
CA PHE A 73 -7.02 2.35 31.54
C PHE A 73 -8.05 1.30 31.97
N ALA A 74 -9.20 1.71 32.53
CA ALA A 74 -10.32 0.82 32.83
C ALA A 74 -11.21 0.56 31.59
N SER A 75 -11.14 1.39 30.55
CA SER A 75 -11.92 1.18 29.33
C SER A 75 -11.34 0.05 28.47
N SER A 76 -12.16 -0.96 28.22
CA SER A 76 -11.82 -2.13 27.40
C SER A 76 -12.26 -2.01 25.93
N GLN A 77 -12.94 -0.91 25.57
CA GLN A 77 -13.52 -0.67 24.23
C GLN A 77 -12.90 0.53 23.49
N LEU A 78 -11.94 1.22 24.13
CA LEU A 78 -11.29 2.41 23.59
C LEU A 78 -10.42 2.06 22.37
N ASP A 79 -10.62 2.78 21.26
CA ASP A 79 -9.84 2.66 20.01
C ASP A 79 -9.10 3.96 19.66
N SER A 80 -9.67 5.12 20.03
CA SER A 80 -9.06 6.44 19.80
C SER A 80 -9.08 7.32 21.06
N PHE A 81 -7.94 7.92 21.41
CA PHE A 81 -7.79 8.77 22.60
C PHE A 81 -6.88 9.99 22.38
N ARG A 82 -7.34 11.18 22.78
CA ARG A 82 -6.57 12.43 22.66
C ARG A 82 -6.59 13.27 23.94
N ILE A 83 -5.43 13.85 24.28
CA ILE A 83 -5.21 14.64 25.50
C ILE A 83 -4.10 15.72 25.31
N SER A 84 -3.92 16.20 24.09
CA SER A 84 -2.91 17.23 23.77
C SER A 84 -3.38 18.65 24.12
N GLY A 85 -2.45 19.53 24.51
CA GLY A 85 -2.72 20.97 24.68
C GLY A 85 -3.20 21.41 26.07
N ASN A 86 -3.09 20.57 27.09
CA ASN A 86 -3.61 20.83 28.44
C ASN A 86 -2.54 21.42 29.40
N GLY A 87 -1.59 22.20 28.88
CA GLY A 87 -0.45 22.73 29.66
C GLY A 87 0.66 21.72 29.99
N PHE A 88 0.30 20.47 30.29
CA PHE A 88 1.26 19.40 30.60
C PHE A 88 1.68 18.55 29.40
N GLU A 89 2.85 17.90 29.53
CA GLU A 89 3.41 16.92 28.59
C GLU A 89 3.74 15.60 29.29
N ILE A 90 3.59 14.46 28.59
CA ILE A 90 3.99 13.14 29.10
C ILE A 90 5.51 13.02 29.04
N ALA A 91 6.15 12.79 30.19
CA ALA A 91 7.59 12.58 30.29
C ALA A 91 7.98 11.09 30.33
N ALA A 92 7.26 10.28 31.11
CA ALA A 92 7.52 8.84 31.21
C ALA A 92 6.25 8.04 31.51
N MET A 93 6.25 6.78 31.09
CA MET A 93 5.13 5.83 31.26
C MET A 93 5.65 4.42 31.57
N SER A 94 4.82 3.61 32.24
CA SER A 94 5.15 2.23 32.54
C SER A 94 5.08 1.32 31.32
N ALA A 95 5.55 0.07 31.48
CA ALA A 95 5.50 -0.91 30.40
C ALA A 95 4.07 -1.26 29.98
N ALA A 96 3.12 -1.35 30.92
CA ALA A 96 1.72 -1.68 30.61
C ALA A 96 1.00 -0.50 29.94
N GLN A 97 1.26 0.72 30.39
CA GLN A 97 0.71 1.95 29.82
C GLN A 97 1.15 2.15 28.37
N TYR A 98 2.44 1.89 28.07
CA TYR A 98 2.94 1.90 26.70
C TYR A 98 2.22 0.87 25.82
N ASP A 99 2.10 -0.39 26.28
CA ASP A 99 1.48 -1.45 25.49
C ASP A 99 -0.03 -1.21 25.27
N PHE A 100 -0.72 -0.52 26.21
CA PHE A 100 -2.12 -0.05 26.06
C PHE A 100 -2.25 1.00 24.94
N PHE A 101 -1.52 2.13 25.02
CA PHE A 101 -1.62 3.18 23.99
C PHE A 101 -1.08 2.74 22.62
N ALA A 102 -0.16 1.76 22.58
CA ALA A 102 0.32 1.17 21.34
C ALA A 102 -0.72 0.25 20.66
N GLY A 103 -1.78 -0.15 21.38
CA GLY A 103 -2.92 -0.90 20.83
C GLY A 103 -4.00 -0.03 20.20
N LEU A 104 -4.02 1.28 20.47
CA LEU A 104 -5.02 2.23 19.94
C LEU A 104 -4.76 2.57 18.46
N SER A 105 -5.83 2.82 17.70
CA SER A 105 -5.76 3.21 16.28
C SER A 105 -5.31 4.65 16.07
N ASP A 106 -5.63 5.56 17.00
CA ASP A 106 -5.23 6.98 17.02
C ASP A 106 -5.02 7.46 18.46
N PHE A 107 -3.77 7.79 18.80
CA PHE A 107 -3.40 8.32 20.12
C PHE A 107 -2.62 9.64 19.99
N GLN A 108 -3.11 10.71 20.64
CA GLN A 108 -2.50 12.04 20.53
C GLN A 108 -2.31 12.72 21.90
N ALA A 109 -1.06 12.95 22.27
CA ALA A 109 -0.66 13.62 23.51
C ALA A 109 0.52 14.59 23.28
N GLY A 110 0.76 15.48 24.24
CA GLY A 110 2.03 16.20 24.37
C GLY A 110 3.09 15.28 24.97
N PHE A 111 4.34 15.40 24.52
CA PHE A 111 5.48 14.59 24.99
C PHE A 111 6.66 15.50 25.30
N ALA A 112 7.29 15.29 26.46
CA ALA A 112 8.42 16.10 26.92
C ALA A 112 9.74 15.70 26.22
N ASP A 113 10.79 16.50 26.43
CA ASP A 113 12.08 16.26 25.78
C ASP A 113 12.76 14.95 26.25
N VAL A 114 12.94 14.05 25.27
CA VAL A 114 13.59 12.75 25.39
C VAL A 114 15.09 12.82 25.72
N SER A 115 15.70 14.01 25.72
CA SER A 115 17.05 14.23 26.27
C SER A 115 17.22 13.80 27.74
N SER A 116 16.10 13.59 28.44
CA SER A 116 16.03 13.14 29.83
C SER A 116 15.89 11.61 30.01
N CYS A 117 15.72 10.81 28.95
CA CYS A 117 15.61 9.36 29.07
C CYS A 117 16.96 8.70 29.46
N ALA A 118 16.89 7.58 30.19
CA ALA A 118 18.06 6.76 30.48
C ALA A 118 18.50 5.98 29.23
N ASP A 119 19.79 5.60 29.16
CA ASP A 119 20.33 4.81 28.06
C ASP A 119 19.54 3.50 27.89
N GLY A 120 18.95 3.30 26.71
CA GLY A 120 18.10 2.15 26.39
C GLY A 120 16.61 2.29 26.75
N SER A 121 16.19 3.33 27.49
CA SER A 121 14.79 3.50 27.91
C SER A 121 13.91 4.29 26.92
N LEU A 122 14.47 4.80 25.83
CA LEU A 122 13.74 5.54 24.80
C LEU A 122 12.97 4.58 23.87
N VAL A 123 11.65 4.73 23.81
CA VAL A 123 10.76 4.02 22.87
C VAL A 123 9.98 5.03 22.02
N TYR A 124 9.37 4.56 20.93
CA TYR A 124 8.57 5.39 20.03
C TYR A 124 7.13 4.89 19.97
N LEU A 125 6.17 5.73 20.37
CA LEU A 125 4.74 5.46 20.30
C LEU A 125 4.09 6.37 19.26
N GLN A 126 3.44 5.76 18.25
CA GLN A 126 2.89 6.44 17.06
C GLN A 126 3.84 7.51 16.43
N GLY A 127 5.15 7.25 16.45
CA GLY A 127 6.19 8.13 15.89
C GLY A 127 6.67 9.26 16.81
N LYS A 128 6.17 9.36 18.04
CA LYS A 128 6.68 10.26 19.10
C LYS A 128 7.57 9.48 20.06
N GLY A 129 8.66 10.10 20.52
CA GLY A 129 9.57 9.48 21.50
C GLY A 129 9.06 9.67 22.92
N VAL A 130 9.22 8.65 23.77
CA VAL A 130 8.87 8.70 25.21
C VAL A 130 9.79 7.77 26.01
N CYS A 131 10.02 8.08 27.30
CA CYS A 131 10.80 7.21 28.18
C CYS A 131 9.91 6.09 28.77
N ARG A 132 10.25 4.82 28.52
CA ARG A 132 9.61 3.65 29.14
C ARG A 132 10.29 3.33 30.47
N LEU A 133 9.51 3.23 31.54
CA LEU A 133 10.00 2.86 32.87
C LEU A 133 10.00 1.32 33.03
N GLU A 134 11.17 0.73 33.29
CA GLU A 134 11.29 -0.66 33.76
C GLU A 134 11.01 -0.74 35.26
N VAL A 135 9.72 -0.64 35.63
CA VAL A 135 9.28 -0.75 37.02
C VAL A 135 9.14 -2.23 37.41
N ALA A 136 9.57 -2.58 38.62
CA ALA A 136 9.33 -3.92 39.17
C ALA A 136 7.81 -4.13 39.39
N ALA A 137 7.30 -5.31 39.04
CA ALA A 137 5.87 -5.60 38.85
C ALA A 137 5.03 -5.72 40.16
N ALA A 138 5.17 -4.76 41.07
CA ALA A 138 4.42 -4.66 42.33
C ALA A 138 3.64 -3.33 42.47
N GLU A 139 4.10 -2.26 41.82
CA GLU A 139 3.43 -0.95 41.80
C GLU A 139 3.50 -0.40 40.36
N ASP A 140 2.35 -0.14 39.73
CA ASP A 140 2.29 0.55 38.43
C ASP A 140 2.14 2.06 38.70
N PRO A 141 3.16 2.90 38.42
CA PRO A 141 3.11 4.31 38.74
C PRO A 141 2.18 5.05 37.78
N ALA A 142 1.44 6.03 38.27
CA ALA A 142 0.69 6.97 37.41
C ALA A 142 1.63 7.64 36.39
N ILE A 143 1.08 8.04 35.23
CA ILE A 143 1.87 8.67 34.16
C ILE A 143 2.63 9.89 34.69
N VAL A 144 3.94 9.91 34.44
CA VAL A 144 4.80 11.01 34.86
C VAL A 144 4.66 12.14 33.85
N MET A 145 4.05 13.24 34.29
CA MET A 145 3.86 14.46 33.50
C MET A 145 4.91 15.52 33.86
N ARG A 146 5.10 16.49 32.94
CA ARG A 146 5.88 17.71 33.15
C ARG A 146 5.01 18.92 32.80
N ASP A 147 5.06 19.94 33.65
CA ASP A 147 4.37 21.22 33.47
C ASP A 147 5.32 22.29 32.90
N HIS A 148 4.76 23.32 32.26
CA HIS A 148 5.45 24.40 31.55
C HIS A 148 5.40 25.76 32.30
N GLY A 149 5.50 25.77 33.64
CA GLY A 149 5.75 27.05 34.33
C GLY A 149 5.73 27.07 35.87
N ALA A 150 6.90 26.91 36.50
CA ALA A 150 7.20 27.53 37.80
C ALA A 150 8.73 27.68 37.99
N ASP A 151 9.21 28.92 38.15
CA ASP A 151 10.48 29.21 38.83
C ASP A 151 10.19 29.36 40.34
N GLU A 152 11.05 28.83 41.22
CA GLU A 152 11.59 29.57 42.38
C GLU A 152 12.75 28.79 43.06
N ASP A 153 13.61 29.53 43.79
CA ASP A 153 14.84 29.05 44.41
C ASP A 153 14.65 28.33 45.76
N GLU A 154 15.56 27.41 46.12
CA GLU A 154 16.39 27.63 47.33
C GLU A 154 17.70 26.80 47.36
N PRO A 155 18.85 27.37 47.79
CA PRO A 155 20.13 26.65 47.90
C PRO A 155 20.61 26.45 49.36
N LEU A 156 21.12 25.25 49.70
CA LEU A 156 21.70 24.98 51.03
C LEU A 156 23.05 24.21 51.01
N THR A 157 24.12 25.00 51.15
CA THR A 157 25.44 24.77 51.83
C THR A 157 26.10 23.37 51.89
N PRO A 158 27.40 23.24 51.56
CA PRO A 158 28.24 22.10 51.95
C PRO A 158 28.85 22.28 53.36
N MET A 159 29.16 21.20 54.09
CA MET A 159 30.15 21.19 55.21
C MET A 159 30.46 19.79 55.78
N ALA A 160 31.46 19.75 56.68
CA ALA A 160 31.75 18.72 57.68
C ALA A 160 32.34 17.35 57.25
N THR A 161 33.68 17.30 57.18
CA THR A 161 34.49 16.09 57.42
C THR A 161 34.22 15.49 58.80
N VAL A 162 34.12 14.16 58.91
CA VAL A 162 34.33 13.42 60.17
C VAL A 162 35.29 12.26 59.92
N GLY A 163 36.40 12.21 60.67
CA GLY A 163 37.34 11.09 60.65
C GLY A 163 37.22 10.22 61.91
N VAL A 164 37.54 8.93 61.80
CA VAL A 164 37.64 8.01 62.94
C VAL A 164 39.01 7.34 62.93
N VAL A 165 39.71 7.40 64.05
CA VAL A 165 41.02 6.77 64.29
C VAL A 165 40.91 5.87 65.52
N LEU A 166 41.38 4.63 65.43
CA LEU A 166 41.78 3.77 66.57
C LEU A 166 42.75 2.65 66.04
N PRO A 167 43.48 1.91 66.91
CA PRO A 167 44.95 1.88 66.82
C PRO A 167 45.60 0.56 66.33
N GLY A 168 46.94 0.52 66.30
CA GLY A 168 47.79 -0.67 66.05
C GLY A 168 47.76 -1.71 67.20
N LEU A 169 48.62 -2.73 67.29
CA LEU A 169 50.01 -3.00 66.84
C LEU A 169 50.21 -4.55 66.77
N PRO A 170 51.42 -5.15 66.61
CA PRO A 170 52.70 -4.71 66.00
C PRO A 170 52.88 -5.42 64.62
N THR A 171 53.95 -6.10 64.12
CA THR A 171 55.34 -6.51 64.49
C THR A 171 56.27 -6.54 63.26
N ASP A 172 57.58 -6.69 63.49
CA ASP A 172 58.61 -6.91 62.46
C ASP A 172 58.53 -8.25 61.71
N GLY A 173 59.19 -8.29 60.55
CA GLY A 173 59.43 -9.49 59.74
C GLY A 173 60.01 -9.18 58.36
N ASP A 174 61.31 -9.47 58.19
CA ASP A 174 62.16 -9.36 56.97
C ASP A 174 62.15 -8.04 56.15
N ASN A 175 63.37 -7.55 55.85
CA ASN A 175 63.66 -6.27 55.18
C ASN A 175 64.31 -6.45 53.78
N MET A 176 64.47 -7.70 53.31
CA MET A 176 64.88 -7.97 51.92
C MET A 176 63.68 -8.23 51.01
N THR A 177 62.79 -9.16 51.39
CA THR A 177 61.65 -9.56 50.55
C THR A 177 60.70 -8.37 50.28
N LYS A 178 60.43 -7.54 51.29
CA LYS A 178 59.58 -6.34 51.16
C LYS A 178 60.11 -5.33 50.13
N LYS A 179 61.44 -5.17 49.99
CA LYS A 179 62.02 -4.23 49.01
C LYS A 179 61.80 -4.70 47.59
N TYR A 180 62.03 -5.98 47.30
CA TYR A 180 61.76 -6.53 45.96
C TYR A 180 60.27 -6.56 45.63
N VAL A 181 59.39 -6.85 46.59
CA VAL A 181 57.93 -6.80 46.39
C VAL A 181 57.45 -5.37 46.15
N ILE A 182 57.89 -4.38 46.94
CA ILE A 182 57.55 -2.96 46.71
C ILE A 182 58.10 -2.49 45.36
N TRP A 183 59.34 -2.84 45.00
CA TRP A 183 59.92 -2.45 43.71
C TRP A 183 59.19 -3.13 42.53
N ALA A 184 58.79 -4.39 42.66
CA ALA A 184 57.97 -5.08 41.66
C ALA A 184 56.57 -4.47 41.53
N ILE A 185 55.92 -4.08 42.64
CA ILE A 185 54.63 -3.37 42.62
C ILE A 185 54.80 -2.00 41.96
N VAL A 186 55.83 -1.23 42.30
CA VAL A 186 56.12 0.07 41.66
C VAL A 186 56.39 -0.10 40.17
N VAL A 187 57.16 -1.12 39.75
CA VAL A 187 57.40 -1.42 38.33
C VAL A 187 56.12 -1.86 37.62
N LEU A 188 55.28 -2.69 38.23
CA LEU A 188 53.99 -3.10 37.65
C LEU A 188 52.98 -1.94 37.58
N VAL A 189 52.96 -1.03 38.56
CA VAL A 189 52.16 0.20 38.53
C VAL A 189 52.69 1.16 37.47
N VAL A 190 54.00 1.34 37.33
CA VAL A 190 54.61 2.17 36.28
C VAL A 190 54.34 1.57 34.89
N ILE A 191 54.47 0.25 34.71
CA ILE A 191 54.11 -0.44 33.47
C ILE A 191 52.60 -0.31 33.20
N GLY A 192 51.75 -0.43 34.22
CA GLY A 192 50.29 -0.26 34.11
C GLY A 192 49.89 1.17 33.75
N VAL A 193 50.55 2.18 34.32
CA VAL A 193 50.35 3.60 33.99
C VAL A 193 50.88 3.92 32.58
N ILE A 194 52.02 3.36 32.17
CA ILE A 194 52.54 3.51 30.80
C ILE A 194 51.62 2.80 29.80
N ALA A 195 51.19 1.58 30.07
CA ALA A 195 50.26 0.83 29.23
C ALA A 195 48.89 1.52 29.15
N GLY A 196 48.38 2.05 30.28
CA GLY A 196 47.17 2.86 30.32
C GLY A 196 47.30 4.17 29.55
N ALA A 197 48.43 4.87 29.67
CA ALA A 197 48.72 6.06 28.88
C ALA A 197 48.84 5.74 27.38
N VAL A 198 49.49 4.65 26.99
CA VAL A 198 49.56 4.18 25.60
C VAL A 198 48.20 3.72 25.08
N ALA A 199 47.35 3.12 25.93
CA ALA A 199 45.97 2.76 25.59
C ALA A 199 45.10 4.02 25.39
N LEU A 200 45.22 5.02 26.26
CA LEU A 200 44.52 6.30 26.14
C LEU A 200 45.01 7.14 24.95
N ILE A 201 46.32 7.13 24.67
CA ILE A 201 46.91 7.78 23.49
C ILE A 201 46.47 7.06 22.21
N SER A 202 46.46 5.72 22.19
CA SER A 202 46.01 4.97 21.01
C SER A 202 44.48 5.03 20.81
N LEU A 203 43.67 5.06 21.87
CA LEU A 203 42.24 5.41 21.79
C LEU A 203 42.02 6.85 21.34
N GLY A 204 42.85 7.80 21.78
CA GLY A 204 42.83 9.18 21.33
C GLY A 204 43.23 9.34 19.86
N ILE A 205 44.19 8.56 19.38
CA ILE A 205 44.58 8.50 17.96
C ILE A 205 43.50 7.80 17.13
N VAL A 206 42.96 6.66 17.57
CA VAL A 206 41.88 5.95 16.86
C VAL A 206 40.61 6.78 16.84
N GLY A 207 40.21 7.41 17.95
CA GLY A 207 39.09 8.35 18.02
C GLY A 207 39.34 9.62 17.21
N GLY A 208 40.57 10.14 17.19
CA GLY A 208 41.00 11.27 16.37
C GLY A 208 40.98 10.96 14.87
N VAL A 209 41.43 9.77 14.47
CA VAL A 209 41.36 9.27 13.09
C VAL A 209 39.93 8.95 12.70
N ALA A 210 39.14 8.31 13.55
CA ALA A 210 37.72 8.05 13.32
C ALA A 210 36.94 9.36 13.19
N ARG A 211 37.24 10.38 14.01
CA ARG A 211 36.66 11.72 13.90
C ARG A 211 37.17 12.46 12.67
N ALA A 212 38.44 12.32 12.28
CA ALA A 212 38.97 12.92 11.06
C ALA A 212 38.40 12.25 9.80
N VAL A 213 38.14 10.94 9.83
CA VAL A 213 37.46 10.18 8.77
C VAL A 213 35.97 10.52 8.76
N TYR A 214 35.32 10.68 9.92
CA TYR A 214 33.94 11.15 10.01
C TYR A 214 33.81 12.59 9.49
N ASP A 215 34.71 13.50 9.87
CA ASP A 215 34.77 14.87 9.36
C ASP A 215 35.16 14.93 7.88
N TYR A 216 36.00 14.02 7.39
CA TYR A 216 36.34 13.92 5.97
C TYR A 216 35.16 13.37 5.17
N ILE A 217 34.46 12.34 5.66
CA ILE A 217 33.25 11.80 5.03
C ILE A 217 32.09 12.79 5.15
N SER A 218 31.94 13.51 6.26
CA SER A 218 30.91 14.53 6.43
C SER A 218 31.21 15.75 5.58
N LYS A 219 32.44 16.28 5.55
CA LYS A 219 32.84 17.36 4.63
C LYS A 219 32.88 16.91 3.18
N SER A 220 33.10 15.63 2.85
CA SER A 220 33.03 15.11 1.48
C SER A 220 31.59 14.87 1.04
N ARG A 221 30.71 14.37 1.92
CA ARG A 221 29.25 14.34 1.72
C ARG A 221 28.69 15.75 1.60
N GLN A 222 29.07 16.68 2.48
CA GLN A 222 28.63 18.07 2.50
C GLN A 222 29.24 18.86 1.36
N LYS A 223 30.43 18.50 0.87
CA LYS A 223 31.00 19.02 -0.38
C LYS A 223 30.25 18.48 -1.60
N ARG A 224 29.98 17.18 -1.69
CA ARG A 224 29.09 16.62 -2.73
C ARG A 224 27.66 17.17 -2.67
N TYR A 225 27.17 17.49 -1.48
CA TYR A 225 25.86 18.09 -1.27
C TYR A 225 25.87 19.59 -1.60
N ARG A 226 26.95 20.32 -1.29
CA ARG A 226 27.06 21.76 -1.61
C ARG A 226 27.49 22.01 -3.05
N GLU A 227 28.28 21.14 -3.66
CA GLU A 227 28.54 21.14 -5.10
C GLU A 227 27.32 20.58 -5.85
N GLY A 228 26.62 19.57 -5.33
CA GLY A 228 25.35 19.08 -5.88
C GLY A 228 24.15 20.03 -5.71
N LEU A 229 24.17 20.96 -4.74
CA LEU A 229 23.22 22.08 -4.63
C LEU A 229 23.66 23.30 -5.46
N HIS A 230 24.93 23.40 -5.85
CA HIS A 230 25.46 24.51 -6.67
C HIS A 230 25.76 24.14 -8.12
N GLU A 231 25.59 22.87 -8.52
CA GLU A 231 25.40 22.46 -9.92
C GLU A 231 23.92 22.61 -10.31
N ALA A 232 23.45 23.85 -10.16
CA ALA A 232 22.22 24.43 -10.71
C ALA A 232 20.94 23.57 -10.66
N THR A 233 20.32 23.45 -9.47
CA THR A 233 18.92 23.00 -9.34
C THR A 233 17.98 23.94 -10.14
N PRO A 234 17.34 23.53 -11.25
CA PRO A 234 16.56 24.45 -12.09
C PRO A 234 15.20 24.84 -11.48
N LEU A 235 14.69 23.96 -10.61
CA LEU A 235 13.32 23.92 -10.06
C LEU A 235 12.80 25.21 -9.40
N PHE A 236 13.67 26.17 -9.07
CA PHE A 236 13.28 27.42 -8.40
C PHE A 236 13.48 28.69 -9.23
N PHE A 237 14.05 28.61 -10.43
CA PHE A 237 14.19 29.76 -11.35
C PHE A 237 13.60 29.54 -12.74
N ASP A 238 13.44 28.30 -13.20
CA ASP A 238 12.70 28.02 -14.44
C ASP A 238 11.18 28.06 -14.21
N GLN A 239 10.47 28.85 -15.02
CA GLN A 239 9.00 28.87 -15.03
C GLN A 239 8.40 27.62 -15.67
N ALA A 240 9.08 26.96 -16.61
CA ALA A 240 8.58 25.72 -17.21
C ALA A 240 8.62 24.56 -16.20
N ALA A 241 9.76 24.32 -15.55
CA ALA A 241 9.88 23.32 -14.47
C ALA A 241 8.88 23.55 -13.33
N ARG A 242 8.61 24.81 -12.95
CA ARG A 242 7.54 25.14 -11.98
C ARG A 242 6.14 24.83 -12.53
N ALA A 243 5.86 25.19 -13.78
CA ALA A 243 4.56 24.95 -14.40
C ALA A 243 4.28 23.44 -14.56
N ASP A 244 5.27 22.64 -14.94
CA ASP A 244 5.13 21.19 -15.04
C ASP A 244 5.01 20.52 -13.67
N TYR A 245 5.74 20.97 -12.63
CA TYR A 245 5.54 20.47 -11.26
C TYR A 245 4.15 20.84 -10.70
N GLN A 246 3.69 22.07 -10.91
CA GLN A 246 2.35 22.50 -10.52
C GLN A 246 1.28 21.69 -11.25
N LYS A 247 1.49 21.39 -12.54
CA LYS A 247 0.63 20.55 -13.39
C LYS A 247 0.67 19.07 -12.99
N GLU A 248 1.78 18.55 -12.45
CA GLU A 248 1.82 17.23 -11.79
C GLU A 248 1.01 17.22 -10.48
N MET A 249 1.05 18.28 -9.67
CA MET A 249 0.22 18.41 -8.47
C MET A 249 -1.26 18.54 -8.80
N ASP A 250 -1.63 19.50 -9.66
CA ASP A 250 -3.01 19.72 -10.12
C ASP A 250 -3.61 18.48 -10.80
N ALA A 251 -2.76 17.62 -11.39
CA ALA A 251 -3.15 16.31 -11.90
C ALA A 251 -3.26 15.25 -10.79
N GLY A 252 -2.33 15.24 -9.83
CA GLY A 252 -2.36 14.38 -8.66
C GLY A 252 -3.67 14.50 -7.90
N ASP A 253 -4.10 15.71 -7.58
CA ASP A 253 -5.36 15.98 -6.86
C ASP A 253 -6.61 15.59 -7.67
N ARG A 254 -6.54 15.58 -9.01
CA ARG A 254 -7.64 15.15 -9.89
C ARG A 254 -7.72 13.63 -10.06
N LEU A 255 -6.58 12.95 -10.07
CA LEU A 255 -6.46 11.52 -10.36
C LEU A 255 -6.48 10.67 -9.08
N PHE A 256 -5.88 11.19 -8.02
CA PHE A 256 -5.86 10.66 -6.66
C PHE A 256 -6.49 11.67 -5.68
N PRO A 257 -7.76 12.09 -5.85
CA PRO A 257 -8.42 12.89 -4.83
C PRO A 257 -8.38 12.11 -3.52
N SER A 258 -7.96 12.76 -2.43
CA SER A 258 -7.54 12.13 -1.16
C SER A 258 -8.59 11.20 -0.51
N ASN A 259 -9.84 11.29 -0.97
CA ASN A 259 -10.99 10.56 -0.47
C ASN A 259 -11.57 9.56 -1.50
N ASP A 260 -10.83 9.16 -2.56
CA ASP A 260 -11.29 8.06 -3.43
C ASP A 260 -11.29 6.73 -2.64
N PRO A 261 -12.46 6.16 -2.34
CA PRO A 261 -12.53 5.06 -1.37
C PRO A 261 -11.87 3.79 -1.91
N VAL A 262 -11.87 3.57 -3.22
CA VAL A 262 -11.26 2.36 -3.82
C VAL A 262 -9.74 2.47 -3.74
N LEU A 263 -9.17 3.61 -4.11
CA LEU A 263 -7.72 3.81 -4.06
C LEU A 263 -7.19 3.90 -2.63
N VAL A 264 -7.97 4.41 -1.67
CA VAL A 264 -7.61 4.43 -0.25
C VAL A 264 -7.69 3.02 0.36
N THR A 265 -8.80 2.29 0.20
CA THR A 265 -8.96 0.93 0.76
C THR A 265 -7.89 -0.04 0.29
N TRP A 266 -7.46 0.08 -0.97
CA TRP A 266 -6.43 -0.79 -1.56
C TRP A 266 -5.03 -0.15 -1.59
N ARG A 267 -4.80 0.97 -0.89
CA ARG A 267 -3.47 1.59 -0.83
C ARG A 267 -2.53 0.69 -0.04
N ILE A 268 -1.37 0.40 -0.64
CA ILE A 268 -0.24 -0.23 0.04
C ILE A 268 0.95 0.73 0.02
N ASP A 269 1.82 0.61 1.01
CA ASP A 269 3.07 1.35 1.05
C ASP A 269 3.95 1.01 -0.17
N TYR A 270 4.58 2.02 -0.75
CA TYR A 270 5.40 1.90 -1.95
C TYR A 270 6.70 1.15 -1.68
N ASP A 271 7.38 1.45 -0.57
CA ASP A 271 8.66 0.82 -0.23
C ASP A 271 8.48 -0.65 0.19
N SER A 272 7.28 -1.05 0.60
CA SER A 272 6.88 -2.45 0.83
C SER A 272 6.80 -3.32 -0.44
N VAL A 273 6.91 -2.75 -1.64
CA VAL A 273 6.83 -3.45 -2.94
C VAL A 273 8.20 -3.47 -3.64
N THR A 274 8.93 -4.57 -3.52
CA THR A 274 10.24 -4.75 -4.18
C THR A 274 10.06 -5.26 -5.62
N LEU A 275 10.51 -4.51 -6.64
CA LEU A 275 10.61 -5.00 -8.02
C LEU A 275 11.84 -5.91 -8.17
N VAL A 276 11.68 -7.11 -8.73
CA VAL A 276 12.74 -8.14 -8.80
C VAL A 276 13.19 -8.42 -10.24
N LYS A 277 12.26 -8.65 -11.17
CA LYS A 277 12.59 -8.97 -12.56
C LYS A 277 11.49 -8.56 -13.53
N LYS A 278 11.81 -7.78 -14.55
CA LYS A 278 10.89 -7.47 -15.66
C LYS A 278 10.47 -8.76 -16.40
N LEU A 279 9.16 -8.96 -16.53
CA LEU A 279 8.52 -10.06 -17.26
C LEU A 279 8.22 -9.67 -18.69
N ALA A 280 7.63 -8.49 -18.88
CA ALA A 280 7.13 -8.02 -20.17
C ALA A 280 7.18 -6.48 -20.29
N GLN A 281 7.14 -6.01 -21.52
CA GLN A 281 6.88 -4.61 -21.88
C GLN A 281 5.86 -4.60 -23.01
N GLY A 282 4.77 -3.86 -22.81
CA GLY A 282 3.80 -3.50 -23.85
C GLY A 282 4.03 -2.09 -24.35
N ALA A 283 3.11 -1.57 -25.17
CA ALA A 283 3.19 -0.22 -25.71
C ALA A 283 3.00 0.89 -24.65
N PHE A 284 2.27 0.61 -23.56
CA PHE A 284 1.84 1.60 -22.57
C PHE A 284 2.43 1.38 -21.16
N GLY A 285 3.10 0.25 -20.94
CA GLY A 285 3.50 -0.17 -19.60
C GLY A 285 4.37 -1.42 -19.60
N GLU A 286 4.88 -1.76 -18.42
CA GLU A 286 5.72 -2.93 -18.17
C GLU A 286 5.25 -3.71 -16.94
N VAL A 287 5.50 -5.01 -16.95
CA VAL A 287 5.10 -5.94 -15.88
C VAL A 287 6.35 -6.60 -15.30
N TRP A 288 6.44 -6.65 -13.98
CA TRP A 288 7.55 -7.20 -13.22
C TRP A 288 7.09 -8.34 -12.30
N VAL A 289 7.97 -9.32 -12.04
CA VAL A 289 7.95 -10.07 -10.79
C VAL A 289 8.36 -9.11 -9.69
N GLY A 290 7.57 -9.05 -8.62
CA GLY A 290 7.91 -8.36 -7.39
C GLY A 290 7.77 -9.24 -6.15
N GLN A 291 8.08 -8.66 -5.00
CA GLN A 291 7.75 -9.20 -3.68
C GLN A 291 6.98 -8.15 -2.88
N TYR A 292 5.95 -8.61 -2.15
CA TYR A 292 5.16 -7.81 -1.22
C TYR A 292 4.83 -8.70 -0.02
N ARG A 293 5.13 -8.25 1.21
CA ARG A 293 4.95 -9.02 2.46
C ARG A 293 5.46 -10.49 2.36
N GLY A 294 6.66 -10.67 1.81
CA GLY A 294 7.29 -11.98 1.58
C GLY A 294 6.64 -12.86 0.48
N THR A 295 5.53 -12.42 -0.10
CA THR A 295 4.80 -13.14 -1.14
C THR A 295 5.23 -12.65 -2.53
N ARG A 296 5.34 -13.58 -3.49
CA ARG A 296 5.67 -13.25 -4.88
C ARG A 296 4.44 -12.68 -5.59
N VAL A 297 4.59 -11.49 -6.18
CA VAL A 297 3.51 -10.76 -6.86
C VAL A 297 3.91 -10.44 -8.30
N ALA A 298 2.94 -10.09 -9.15
CA ALA A 298 3.20 -9.38 -10.39
C ALA A 298 2.84 -7.90 -10.19
N VAL A 299 3.66 -7.01 -10.76
CA VAL A 299 3.51 -5.56 -10.62
C VAL A 299 3.48 -4.93 -12.01
N LYS A 300 2.34 -4.34 -12.38
CA LYS A 300 2.17 -3.56 -13.62
C LYS A 300 2.40 -2.08 -13.32
N ARG A 301 3.14 -1.37 -14.17
CA ARG A 301 3.32 0.09 -14.11
C ARG A 301 3.41 0.69 -15.51
N LEU A 302 3.18 1.99 -15.62
CA LEU A 302 3.37 2.73 -16.88
C LEU A 302 4.86 2.81 -17.26
N LEU A 303 5.13 3.01 -18.56
CA LEU A 303 6.47 3.37 -19.02
C LEU A 303 6.70 4.86 -18.73
N GLN A 304 7.79 5.21 -18.03
CA GLN A 304 8.03 6.58 -17.54
C GLN A 304 8.09 7.64 -18.66
N ASP A 305 8.49 7.26 -19.88
CA ASP A 305 8.48 8.10 -21.08
C ASP A 305 7.10 8.24 -21.76
N GLN A 306 6.12 7.44 -21.35
CA GLN A 306 4.74 7.43 -21.87
C GLN A 306 3.69 7.83 -20.80
N VAL A 307 4.14 8.35 -19.64
CA VAL A 307 3.23 8.85 -18.62
C VAL A 307 2.63 10.18 -19.07
N SER A 308 1.30 10.22 -19.08
CA SER A 308 0.48 11.39 -19.35
C SER A 308 -0.75 11.34 -18.46
N LEU A 309 -1.54 12.41 -18.45
CA LEU A 309 -2.78 12.43 -17.67
C LEU A 309 -3.76 11.36 -18.19
N ALA A 310 -3.93 11.26 -19.51
CA ALA A 310 -4.79 10.27 -20.14
C ALA A 310 -4.34 8.81 -19.90
N THR A 311 -3.03 8.51 -20.00
CA THR A 311 -2.52 7.16 -19.71
C THR A 311 -2.58 6.81 -18.22
N SER A 312 -2.52 7.81 -17.33
CA SER A 312 -2.77 7.64 -15.89
C SER A 312 -4.27 7.43 -15.59
N GLU A 313 -5.16 8.14 -16.29
CA GLU A 313 -6.63 7.97 -16.24
C GLU A 313 -7.06 6.57 -16.72
N ASP A 314 -6.50 6.08 -17.82
CA ASP A 314 -6.70 4.71 -18.31
C ASP A 314 -6.28 3.68 -17.25
N PHE A 315 -5.06 3.83 -16.70
CA PHE A 315 -4.51 2.88 -15.76
C PHE A 315 -5.22 2.89 -14.39
N LEU A 316 -5.65 4.07 -13.90
CA LEU A 316 -6.46 4.16 -12.68
C LEU A 316 -7.86 3.58 -12.85
N ARG A 317 -8.46 3.67 -14.05
CA ARG A 317 -9.74 3.00 -14.34
C ARG A 317 -9.57 1.48 -14.38
N GLU A 318 -8.46 0.98 -14.93
CA GLU A 318 -8.13 -0.45 -14.87
C GLU A 318 -7.91 -0.92 -13.42
N ILE A 319 -7.15 -0.17 -12.61
CA ILE A 319 -6.92 -0.44 -11.19
C ILE A 319 -8.24 -0.51 -10.41
N LYS A 320 -9.10 0.50 -10.53
CA LYS A 320 -10.40 0.55 -9.83
C LYS A 320 -11.31 -0.61 -10.25
N LEU A 321 -11.24 -1.03 -11.51
CA LEU A 321 -11.98 -2.20 -12.01
C LEU A 321 -11.42 -3.50 -11.41
N MET A 322 -10.10 -3.72 -11.45
CA MET A 322 -9.46 -4.89 -10.81
C MET A 322 -9.74 -4.97 -9.31
N ALA A 323 -9.76 -3.83 -8.62
CA ALA A 323 -10.06 -3.72 -7.19
C ALA A 323 -11.52 -4.06 -6.81
N TRP A 324 -12.43 -4.12 -7.78
CA TRP A 324 -13.84 -4.49 -7.58
C TRP A 324 -14.16 -5.95 -7.97
N LEU A 325 -13.30 -6.59 -8.76
CA LEU A 325 -13.55 -7.93 -9.30
C LEU A 325 -13.01 -9.03 -8.37
N GLU A 326 -13.91 -9.71 -7.66
CA GLU A 326 -13.59 -10.89 -6.85
C GLU A 326 -14.23 -12.17 -7.40
N HIS A 327 -13.41 -13.01 -8.05
CA HIS A 327 -13.81 -14.34 -8.51
C HIS A 327 -12.59 -15.28 -8.61
N PRO A 328 -12.68 -16.58 -8.25
CA PRO A 328 -11.55 -17.51 -8.30
C PRO A 328 -10.87 -17.65 -9.67
N LYS A 329 -11.57 -17.32 -10.77
CA LYS A 329 -11.03 -17.35 -12.15
C LYS A 329 -10.73 -15.97 -12.76
N ILE A 330 -10.83 -14.92 -11.96
CA ILE A 330 -10.26 -13.59 -12.27
C ILE A 330 -8.90 -13.48 -11.55
N ILE A 331 -7.96 -12.70 -12.08
CA ILE A 331 -6.71 -12.35 -11.42
C ILE A 331 -7.00 -11.48 -10.19
N LYS A 332 -6.60 -11.96 -9.00
CA LYS A 332 -6.81 -11.23 -7.74
C LYS A 332 -5.89 -10.01 -7.68
N PHE A 333 -6.53 -8.86 -7.49
CA PHE A 333 -5.88 -7.62 -7.09
C PHE A 333 -5.34 -7.71 -5.66
N VAL A 334 -4.17 -7.11 -5.42
CA VAL A 334 -3.46 -7.14 -4.12
C VAL A 334 -3.34 -5.74 -3.53
N GLY A 335 -3.17 -4.71 -4.36
CA GLY A 335 -3.15 -3.31 -3.93
C GLY A 335 -2.58 -2.37 -4.98
N VAL A 336 -2.64 -1.07 -4.70
CA VAL A 336 -2.06 0.00 -5.52
C VAL A 336 -1.10 0.84 -4.67
N ALA A 337 0.07 1.16 -5.22
CA ALA A 337 1.10 1.94 -4.54
C ALA A 337 1.56 3.10 -5.43
N TRP A 338 1.76 4.28 -4.85
CA TRP A 338 2.30 5.44 -5.56
C TRP A 338 2.89 6.46 -4.58
N THR A 339 4.00 7.06 -5.02
CA THR A 339 4.58 8.29 -4.46
C THR A 339 4.31 9.48 -5.39
N LYS A 340 4.32 9.24 -6.71
CA LYS A 340 3.98 10.16 -7.80
C LYS A 340 3.13 9.44 -8.86
N LEU A 341 2.49 10.21 -9.74
CA LEU A 341 1.80 9.69 -10.94
C LEU A 341 2.70 8.79 -11.80
N VAL A 342 3.95 9.20 -12.03
CA VAL A 342 4.92 8.48 -12.87
C VAL A 342 5.38 7.13 -12.32
N ASP A 343 5.24 6.91 -11.02
CA ASP A 343 5.70 5.72 -10.31
C ASP A 343 4.53 4.86 -9.78
N MET A 344 3.35 4.98 -10.39
CA MET A 344 2.15 4.23 -10.00
C MET A 344 2.31 2.72 -10.27
N LEU A 345 2.12 1.91 -9.23
CA LEU A 345 2.21 0.44 -9.27
C LEU A 345 0.84 -0.20 -9.02
N ALA A 346 0.37 -1.05 -9.93
CA ALA A 346 -0.73 -1.98 -9.69
C ALA A 346 -0.15 -3.35 -9.33
N VAL A 347 -0.45 -3.83 -8.12
CA VAL A 347 0.04 -5.12 -7.60
C VAL A 347 -1.08 -6.15 -7.66
N ILE A 348 -0.77 -7.28 -8.29
CA ILE A 348 -1.69 -8.40 -8.56
C ILE A 348 -1.00 -9.73 -8.18
N GLU A 349 -1.78 -10.80 -8.03
CA GLU A 349 -1.21 -12.12 -7.75
C GLU A 349 -0.25 -12.60 -8.85
N PHE A 350 0.86 -13.25 -8.47
CA PHE A 350 1.74 -13.88 -9.44
C PHE A 350 1.15 -15.21 -9.94
N MET A 351 1.36 -15.51 -11.23
CA MET A 351 0.88 -16.71 -11.92
C MET A 351 2.09 -17.45 -12.51
N ASP A 352 2.42 -18.63 -12.00
CA ASP A 352 3.72 -19.26 -12.24
C ASP A 352 3.86 -20.01 -13.59
N GLY A 353 2.77 -20.24 -14.30
CA GLY A 353 2.71 -20.94 -15.60
C GLY A 353 2.81 -20.04 -16.83
N GLY A 354 2.90 -18.71 -16.66
CA GLY A 354 2.89 -17.74 -17.76
C GLY A 354 1.50 -17.56 -18.38
N ASP A 355 1.43 -17.17 -19.65
CA ASP A 355 0.18 -17.01 -20.39
C ASP A 355 -0.17 -18.23 -21.27
N LEU A 356 -1.45 -18.37 -21.61
CA LEU A 356 -1.97 -19.48 -22.41
C LEU A 356 -1.33 -19.54 -23.81
N ARG A 357 -1.01 -18.40 -24.45
CA ARG A 357 -0.36 -18.36 -25.77
C ARG A 357 1.05 -18.98 -25.70
N SER A 358 1.87 -18.53 -24.75
CA SER A 358 3.22 -19.09 -24.51
C SER A 358 3.20 -20.58 -24.14
N MET A 359 2.14 -21.05 -23.46
CA MET A 359 1.95 -22.46 -23.13
C MET A 359 1.55 -23.31 -24.37
N LEU A 360 0.77 -22.75 -25.30
CA LEU A 360 0.47 -23.37 -26.58
C LEU A 360 1.68 -23.37 -27.53
N ASP A 361 2.48 -22.30 -27.54
CA ASP A 361 3.71 -22.18 -28.35
C ASP A 361 4.79 -23.21 -27.92
N SER A 362 4.90 -23.49 -26.61
CA SER A 362 5.93 -24.38 -26.05
C SER A 362 5.58 -25.88 -26.09
N LYS A 363 4.30 -26.23 -26.30
CA LYS A 363 3.81 -27.62 -26.32
C LYS A 363 3.19 -27.95 -27.68
N SER A 364 3.48 -29.14 -28.21
CA SER A 364 2.84 -29.60 -29.45
C SER A 364 1.41 -30.13 -29.16
N PRO A 365 0.45 -30.01 -30.09
CA PRO A 365 -0.93 -30.51 -29.90
C PRO A 365 -1.00 -31.97 -29.43
N LYS A 366 -0.12 -32.84 -29.95
CA LYS A 366 -0.02 -34.25 -29.54
C LYS A 366 0.38 -34.47 -28.07
N ARG A 367 1.05 -33.49 -27.43
CA ARG A 367 1.40 -33.50 -25.99
C ARG A 367 0.38 -32.76 -25.12
N LEU A 368 -0.64 -32.17 -25.72
CA LEU A 368 -1.71 -31.44 -25.05
C LEU A 368 -3.05 -31.67 -25.78
N PRO A 369 -3.55 -32.92 -25.84
CA PRO A 369 -4.78 -33.25 -26.54
C PRO A 369 -6.02 -32.67 -25.82
N TRP A 370 -7.16 -32.67 -26.52
CA TRP A 370 -8.45 -32.57 -25.84
C TRP A 370 -8.77 -33.93 -25.21
N GLN A 371 -8.94 -33.94 -23.89
CA GLN A 371 -9.29 -35.12 -23.09
C GLN A 371 -10.01 -34.66 -21.82
N GLU A 372 -10.90 -35.49 -21.28
CA GLU A 372 -11.58 -35.16 -20.01
C GLU A 372 -10.58 -35.19 -18.85
N GLY A 373 -10.70 -34.25 -17.92
CA GLY A 373 -9.67 -33.95 -16.92
C GLY A 373 -8.36 -33.36 -17.50
N GLY A 374 -8.28 -33.09 -18.80
CA GLY A 374 -7.09 -32.53 -19.44
C GLY A 374 -6.99 -31.00 -19.32
N LEU A 375 -5.76 -30.48 -19.26
CA LEU A 375 -5.47 -29.06 -19.06
C LEU A 375 -6.19 -28.13 -20.04
N LYS A 376 -6.38 -28.51 -21.31
CA LYS A 376 -7.11 -27.66 -22.28
C LYS A 376 -8.57 -27.48 -21.89
N LEU A 377 -9.25 -28.56 -21.48
CA LEU A 377 -10.64 -28.50 -21.07
C LEU A 377 -10.79 -27.84 -19.70
N GLN A 378 -9.82 -28.03 -18.79
CA GLN A 378 -9.76 -27.27 -17.54
C GLN A 378 -9.63 -25.77 -17.82
N TYR A 379 -8.66 -25.33 -18.62
CA TYR A 379 -8.43 -23.90 -18.88
C TYR A 379 -9.58 -23.25 -19.68
N ALA A 380 -10.24 -24.00 -20.56
CA ALA A 380 -11.45 -23.54 -21.25
C ALA A 380 -12.63 -23.34 -20.27
N ARG A 381 -12.84 -24.29 -19.34
CA ARG A 381 -13.84 -24.17 -18.26
C ARG A 381 -13.52 -23.01 -17.31
N ASP A 382 -12.27 -22.92 -16.84
CA ASP A 382 -11.78 -21.84 -15.99
C ASP A 382 -11.99 -20.45 -16.64
N THR A 383 -11.70 -20.32 -17.93
CA THR A 383 -11.85 -19.06 -18.67
C THR A 383 -13.32 -18.69 -18.89
N ILE A 384 -14.19 -19.64 -19.29
CA ILE A 384 -15.60 -19.30 -19.48
C ILE A 384 -16.29 -18.96 -18.16
N ASP A 385 -15.90 -19.59 -17.05
CA ASP A 385 -16.43 -19.25 -15.72
C ASP A 385 -16.07 -17.80 -15.33
N ALA A 386 -14.87 -17.31 -15.71
CA ALA A 386 -14.49 -15.92 -15.53
C ALA A 386 -15.34 -14.96 -16.38
N ILE A 387 -15.68 -15.34 -17.62
CA ILE A 387 -16.54 -14.55 -18.52
C ILE A 387 -17.99 -14.53 -18.01
N VAL A 388 -18.52 -15.69 -17.56
CA VAL A 388 -19.84 -15.80 -16.91
C VAL A 388 -19.93 -14.88 -15.70
N TYR A 389 -18.90 -14.84 -14.86
CA TYR A 389 -18.85 -13.90 -13.74
C TYR A 389 -18.98 -12.44 -14.23
N LEU A 390 -18.14 -11.98 -15.15
CA LEU A 390 -18.20 -10.62 -15.70
C LEU A 390 -19.57 -10.26 -16.29
N HIS A 391 -20.18 -11.20 -17.02
CA HIS A 391 -21.48 -11.03 -17.68
C HIS A 391 -22.66 -11.09 -16.69
N SER A 392 -22.45 -11.61 -15.48
CA SER A 392 -23.48 -11.69 -14.41
C SER A 392 -23.57 -10.47 -13.49
N LEU A 393 -22.59 -9.56 -13.57
CA LEU A 393 -22.49 -8.39 -12.70
C LEU A 393 -23.52 -7.30 -13.06
N SER A 394 -23.77 -6.39 -12.11
CA SER A 394 -24.66 -5.24 -12.28
C SER A 394 -23.93 -3.96 -11.83
N PRO A 395 -23.48 -3.09 -12.74
CA PRO A 395 -23.60 -3.20 -14.20
C PRO A 395 -22.78 -4.37 -14.78
N MET A 396 -23.25 -4.91 -15.92
CA MET A 396 -22.56 -5.96 -16.67
C MET A 396 -21.23 -5.45 -17.21
N ILE A 397 -20.17 -6.27 -17.10
CA ILE A 397 -18.85 -5.96 -17.66
C ILE A 397 -18.61 -6.82 -18.91
N ILE A 398 -18.27 -6.14 -20.00
CA ILE A 398 -17.79 -6.77 -21.24
C ILE A 398 -16.27 -6.61 -21.26
N HIS A 399 -15.52 -7.69 -21.45
CA HIS A 399 -14.06 -7.69 -21.36
C HIS A 399 -13.40 -6.96 -22.54
N ARG A 400 -13.91 -7.16 -23.76
CA ARG A 400 -13.52 -6.51 -25.04
C ARG A 400 -12.13 -6.83 -25.59
N ASP A 401 -11.15 -7.19 -24.75
CA ASP A 401 -9.79 -7.58 -25.17
C ASP A 401 -9.45 -9.02 -24.75
N LEU A 402 -10.39 -9.96 -24.98
CA LEU A 402 -10.15 -11.39 -24.75
C LEU A 402 -9.21 -11.97 -25.80
N LYS A 403 -8.09 -12.53 -25.34
CA LYS A 403 -7.08 -13.22 -26.14
C LYS A 403 -6.29 -14.18 -25.27
N SER A 404 -5.66 -15.19 -25.87
CA SER A 404 -4.85 -16.19 -25.15
C SER A 404 -3.69 -15.61 -24.34
N ARG A 405 -3.22 -14.39 -24.64
CA ARG A 405 -2.19 -13.70 -23.83
C ARG A 405 -2.71 -13.14 -22.50
N ASN A 406 -4.01 -12.93 -22.38
CA ASN A 406 -4.64 -12.34 -21.18
C ASN A 406 -5.22 -13.41 -20.23
N ILE A 407 -5.08 -14.69 -20.61
CA ILE A 407 -5.37 -15.85 -19.76
C ILE A 407 -4.05 -16.32 -19.17
N LEU A 408 -3.84 -16.05 -17.88
CA LEU A 408 -2.65 -16.45 -17.15
C LEU A 408 -2.86 -17.80 -16.46
N LEU A 409 -1.79 -18.58 -16.36
CA LEU A 409 -1.80 -19.97 -15.89
C LEU A 409 -0.97 -20.13 -14.63
N ASP A 410 -1.39 -21.01 -13.73
CA ASP A 410 -0.68 -21.32 -12.49
C ASP A 410 -0.82 -22.79 -12.11
N SER A 411 0.27 -23.36 -11.58
CA SER A 411 0.45 -24.76 -11.23
C SER A 411 -0.55 -25.30 -10.19
N LYS A 412 -1.24 -24.42 -9.46
CA LYS A 412 -2.23 -24.77 -8.43
C LYS A 412 -3.61 -24.13 -8.67
N LYS A 413 -3.64 -22.88 -9.15
CA LYS A 413 -4.89 -22.10 -9.30
C LYS A 413 -5.63 -22.38 -10.62
N GLY A 414 -4.96 -23.01 -11.59
CA GLY A 414 -5.50 -23.24 -12.94
C GLY A 414 -5.31 -22.00 -13.83
N ALA A 415 -6.26 -21.73 -14.72
CA ALA A 415 -6.28 -20.50 -15.50
C ALA A 415 -7.04 -19.38 -14.78
N LYS A 416 -6.61 -18.13 -14.99
CA LYS A 416 -7.29 -16.90 -14.56
C LYS A 416 -7.22 -15.84 -15.65
N LEU A 417 -8.30 -15.08 -15.80
CA LEU A 417 -8.41 -13.96 -16.74
C LEU A 417 -7.97 -12.64 -16.09
N GLY A 418 -7.24 -11.80 -16.83
CA GLY A 418 -6.79 -10.47 -16.39
C GLY A 418 -6.60 -9.47 -17.54
N ASP A 419 -6.03 -8.30 -17.24
CA ASP A 419 -5.75 -7.19 -18.16
C ASP A 419 -7.03 -6.55 -18.75
N PHE A 420 -7.77 -5.84 -17.87
CA PHE A 420 -9.08 -5.24 -18.12
C PHE A 420 -9.03 -3.82 -18.72
N GLY A 421 -7.88 -3.41 -19.27
CA GLY A 421 -7.61 -2.01 -19.67
C GLY A 421 -8.51 -1.44 -20.78
N VAL A 422 -9.32 -2.28 -21.43
CA VAL A 422 -10.29 -1.88 -22.48
C VAL A 422 -11.75 -1.95 -21.99
N SER A 423 -12.02 -2.72 -20.93
CA SER A 423 -13.37 -3.14 -20.53
C SER A 423 -14.26 -1.99 -20.06
N ALA A 424 -13.68 -0.94 -19.47
CA ALA A 424 -14.41 0.16 -18.87
C ALA A 424 -14.84 1.29 -19.84
N THR A 425 -13.94 1.80 -20.70
CA THR A 425 -14.13 3.19 -21.22
C THR A 425 -13.69 3.54 -22.64
N LYS A 426 -13.10 2.64 -23.44
CA LYS A 426 -12.75 3.02 -24.83
C LYS A 426 -14.02 3.19 -25.69
N ARG A 427 -14.19 4.37 -26.28
CA ARG A 427 -15.19 4.66 -27.32
C ARG A 427 -14.74 4.05 -28.64
N ALA A 428 -15.66 3.82 -29.57
CA ALA A 428 -15.40 3.13 -30.84
C ALA A 428 -14.33 3.78 -31.75
N ASN A 429 -13.94 5.03 -31.48
CA ASN A 429 -13.01 5.78 -32.34
C ASN A 429 -11.51 5.54 -32.04
N ASP A 430 -11.15 5.01 -30.86
CA ASP A 430 -9.74 4.80 -30.45
C ASP A 430 -9.15 3.45 -30.93
N MET A 431 -9.70 2.91 -32.02
CA MET A 431 -9.30 1.65 -32.67
C MET A 431 -7.85 1.65 -33.20
N THR A 432 -7.24 2.83 -33.37
CA THR A 432 -5.94 3.06 -34.02
C THR A 432 -4.73 2.51 -33.28
N THR A 433 -4.88 2.02 -32.05
CA THR A 433 -3.79 1.40 -31.26
C THR A 433 -3.81 -0.14 -31.26
N GLY A 434 -4.82 -0.77 -31.88
CA GLY A 434 -5.15 -2.20 -31.73
C GLY A 434 -4.32 -3.22 -32.55
N VAL A 435 -3.13 -2.87 -33.04
CA VAL A 435 -2.36 -3.66 -34.04
C VAL A 435 -2.09 -5.12 -33.61
N GLY A 436 -2.08 -5.42 -32.31
CA GLY A 436 -1.90 -6.79 -31.78
C GLY A 436 -3.17 -7.59 -31.46
N THR A 437 -4.36 -6.97 -31.40
CA THR A 437 -5.61 -7.61 -30.93
C THR A 437 -6.57 -8.00 -32.08
N ALA A 438 -6.36 -7.49 -33.29
CA ALA A 438 -7.27 -7.66 -34.45
C ALA A 438 -7.78 -9.10 -34.71
N ARG A 439 -6.95 -10.11 -34.41
CA ARG A 439 -7.25 -11.55 -34.64
C ARG A 439 -8.30 -12.16 -33.70
N TRP A 440 -8.72 -11.48 -32.63
CA TRP A 440 -9.76 -11.95 -31.71
C TRP A 440 -11.03 -11.08 -31.74
N LEU A 441 -11.06 -9.99 -32.51
CA LEU A 441 -12.20 -9.09 -32.58
C LEU A 441 -13.40 -9.74 -33.28
N ALA A 442 -14.58 -9.56 -32.69
CA ALA A 442 -15.85 -9.93 -33.31
C ALA A 442 -16.14 -9.07 -34.55
N PRO A 443 -16.87 -9.57 -35.57
CA PRO A 443 -17.15 -8.85 -36.81
C PRO A 443 -17.79 -7.46 -36.62
N GLU A 444 -18.63 -7.28 -35.62
CA GLU A 444 -19.22 -5.98 -35.23
C GLU A 444 -18.17 -4.97 -34.74
N LEU A 445 -17.21 -5.40 -33.91
CA LEU A 445 -16.10 -4.57 -33.45
C LEU A 445 -15.12 -4.29 -34.61
N ALA A 446 -14.87 -5.27 -35.46
CA ALA A 446 -14.05 -5.13 -36.67
C ALA A 446 -14.66 -4.17 -37.71
N ARG A 447 -16.00 -4.00 -37.72
CA ARG A 447 -16.72 -2.98 -38.49
C ARG A 447 -16.85 -1.63 -37.78
N GLY A 448 -16.42 -1.51 -36.52
CA GLY A 448 -16.50 -0.29 -35.74
C GLY A 448 -17.93 0.08 -35.28
N GLU A 449 -18.81 -0.90 -35.07
CA GLU A 449 -20.19 -0.63 -34.63
C GLU A 449 -20.22 -0.04 -33.21
N GLU A 450 -20.95 1.07 -33.03
CA GLU A 450 -21.15 1.70 -31.71
C GLU A 450 -22.00 0.85 -30.74
N LYS A 451 -22.73 -0.14 -31.27
CA LYS A 451 -23.69 -0.97 -30.53
C LYS A 451 -23.32 -2.45 -30.66
N TYR A 452 -22.83 -3.02 -29.58
CA TYR A 452 -22.50 -4.43 -29.43
C TYR A 452 -22.91 -4.91 -28.03
N THR A 453 -22.98 -6.21 -27.82
CA THR A 453 -23.33 -6.84 -26.53
C THR A 453 -22.18 -7.70 -26.01
N GLU A 454 -22.37 -8.33 -24.85
CA GLU A 454 -21.47 -9.34 -24.28
C GLU A 454 -21.10 -10.50 -25.23
N ALA A 455 -21.90 -10.74 -26.27
CA ALA A 455 -21.63 -11.69 -27.35
C ALA A 455 -20.29 -11.46 -28.10
N VAL A 456 -19.65 -10.29 -27.98
CA VAL A 456 -18.28 -10.05 -28.50
C VAL A 456 -17.23 -10.88 -27.76
N ASP A 457 -17.40 -11.05 -26.44
CA ASP A 457 -16.49 -11.84 -25.61
C ASP A 457 -16.66 -13.35 -25.92
N VAL A 458 -17.89 -13.78 -26.21
CA VAL A 458 -18.18 -15.16 -26.65
C VAL A 458 -17.50 -15.48 -27.98
N TYR A 459 -17.50 -14.53 -28.93
CA TYR A 459 -16.77 -14.70 -30.20
C TYR A 459 -15.27 -14.88 -29.96
N ALA A 460 -14.66 -13.99 -29.17
CA ALA A 460 -13.25 -14.06 -28.81
C ALA A 460 -12.90 -15.36 -28.05
N PHE A 461 -13.78 -15.85 -27.18
CA PHE A 461 -13.65 -17.17 -26.55
C PHE A 461 -13.69 -18.32 -27.57
N GLY A 462 -14.56 -18.26 -28.58
CA GLY A 462 -14.57 -19.20 -29.70
C GLY A 462 -13.25 -19.21 -30.50
N ILE A 463 -12.66 -18.03 -30.72
CA ILE A 463 -11.32 -17.90 -31.31
C ILE A 463 -10.26 -18.55 -30.41
N ILE A 464 -10.31 -18.33 -29.09
CA ILE A 464 -9.38 -18.95 -28.14
C ILE A 464 -9.49 -20.48 -28.14
N LEU A 465 -10.70 -21.06 -28.27
CA LEU A 465 -10.86 -22.52 -28.46
C LEU A 465 -10.13 -23.01 -29.72
N SER A 466 -10.11 -22.23 -30.82
CA SER A 466 -9.38 -22.59 -32.04
C SER A 466 -7.85 -22.53 -31.87
N GLU A 467 -7.33 -21.58 -31.07
CA GLU A 467 -5.91 -21.56 -30.69
C GLU A 467 -5.56 -22.77 -29.82
N MET A 468 -6.40 -23.10 -28.83
CA MET A 468 -6.19 -24.23 -27.94
C MET A 468 -6.23 -25.56 -28.71
N ASP A 469 -7.03 -25.65 -29.77
CA ASP A 469 -7.07 -26.82 -30.65
C ASP A 469 -5.83 -26.93 -31.56
N THR A 470 -5.57 -25.89 -32.37
CA THR A 470 -4.53 -25.90 -33.42
C THR A 470 -3.11 -25.66 -32.90
N HIS A 471 -2.97 -25.05 -31.72
CA HIS A 471 -1.76 -24.41 -31.21
C HIS A 471 -1.17 -23.35 -32.16
N GLN A 472 -1.92 -22.85 -33.15
CA GLN A 472 -1.51 -21.73 -34.00
C GLN A 472 -2.10 -20.41 -33.50
N LEU A 473 -1.58 -19.28 -33.97
CA LEU A 473 -2.31 -18.00 -33.89
C LEU A 473 -3.58 -18.09 -34.75
N PRO A 474 -4.65 -17.34 -34.42
CA PRO A 474 -5.84 -17.32 -35.27
C PRO A 474 -5.48 -16.85 -36.69
N PHE A 475 -6.04 -17.53 -37.70
CA PHE A 475 -5.81 -17.24 -39.12
C PHE A 475 -4.32 -17.34 -39.55
N ALA A 476 -3.48 -18.15 -38.89
CA ALA A 476 -2.08 -18.36 -39.28
C ALA A 476 -1.89 -19.12 -40.59
N ASP A 477 -2.93 -19.82 -41.03
CA ASP A 477 -3.10 -20.58 -42.27
C ASP A 477 -3.83 -19.79 -43.37
N ALA A 478 -4.41 -18.62 -43.04
CA ALA A 478 -5.12 -17.77 -43.99
C ALA A 478 -4.16 -17.09 -44.98
N LYS A 479 -4.48 -17.19 -46.27
CA LYS A 479 -3.65 -16.72 -47.38
C LYS A 479 -4.37 -15.75 -48.30
N SER A 480 -3.59 -14.93 -49.00
CA SER A 480 -4.02 -14.15 -50.16
C SER A 480 -4.51 -15.07 -51.28
N ARG A 481 -5.64 -14.71 -51.90
CA ARG A 481 -6.19 -15.44 -53.07
C ARG A 481 -5.26 -15.35 -54.29
N ASP A 482 -4.45 -14.29 -54.37
CA ASP A 482 -3.68 -13.94 -55.56
C ASP A 482 -2.18 -14.26 -55.45
N THR A 483 -1.62 -14.34 -54.24
CA THR A 483 -0.16 -14.49 -54.03
C THR A 483 0.28 -15.72 -53.21
N ASP A 484 -0.65 -16.50 -52.64
CA ASP A 484 -0.38 -17.62 -51.71
C ASP A 484 0.39 -17.23 -50.41
N GLU A 485 0.67 -15.93 -50.23
CA GLU A 485 1.29 -15.36 -49.02
C GLU A 485 0.29 -15.28 -47.86
N LYS A 486 0.80 -15.25 -46.62
CA LYS A 486 -0.02 -15.09 -45.42
C LYS A 486 -0.69 -13.72 -45.38
N LEU A 487 -1.95 -13.68 -44.95
CA LEU A 487 -2.65 -12.41 -44.74
C LEU A 487 -2.03 -11.60 -43.60
N ASN A 488 -1.86 -10.30 -43.82
CA ASN A 488 -1.54 -9.33 -42.77
C ASN A 488 -2.77 -9.04 -41.90
N ASP A 489 -2.57 -8.42 -40.74
CA ASP A 489 -3.65 -8.23 -39.75
C ASP A 489 -4.78 -7.32 -40.22
N MET A 490 -4.53 -6.40 -41.16
CA MET A 490 -5.58 -5.56 -41.78
C MET A 490 -6.45 -6.37 -42.76
N ALA A 491 -5.84 -7.22 -43.59
CA ALA A 491 -6.57 -8.11 -44.49
C ALA A 491 -7.37 -9.18 -43.72
N ILE A 492 -6.85 -9.65 -42.58
CA ILE A 492 -7.61 -10.51 -41.66
C ILE A 492 -8.79 -9.76 -41.06
N LEU A 493 -8.58 -8.55 -40.54
CA LEU A 493 -9.64 -7.72 -39.97
C LEU A 493 -10.76 -7.44 -41.01
N GLN A 494 -10.39 -7.17 -42.27
CA GLN A 494 -11.34 -6.99 -43.37
C GLN A 494 -12.10 -8.28 -43.72
N GLY A 495 -11.43 -9.43 -43.76
CA GLY A 495 -12.08 -10.71 -44.03
C GLY A 495 -13.03 -11.16 -42.90
N VAL A 496 -12.68 -10.88 -41.64
CA VAL A 496 -13.54 -11.13 -40.47
C VAL A 496 -14.73 -10.16 -40.47
N SER A 497 -14.51 -8.88 -40.80
CA SER A 497 -15.56 -7.86 -40.82
C SER A 497 -16.59 -8.08 -41.95
N SER A 498 -16.18 -8.61 -43.10
CA SER A 498 -17.10 -9.04 -44.19
C SER A 498 -17.73 -10.42 -43.96
N GLY A 499 -17.17 -11.24 -43.07
CA GLY A 499 -17.60 -12.62 -42.83
C GLY A 499 -17.05 -13.64 -43.85
N GLU A 500 -16.19 -13.21 -44.79
CA GLU A 500 -15.52 -14.11 -45.74
C GLU A 500 -14.42 -14.96 -45.10
N LEU A 501 -13.86 -14.54 -43.96
CA LEU A 501 -12.78 -15.24 -43.27
C LEU A 501 -13.26 -15.86 -41.96
N LEU A 502 -13.22 -17.19 -41.89
CA LEU A 502 -13.51 -17.99 -40.69
C LEU A 502 -12.23 -18.67 -40.21
N VAL A 503 -12.06 -18.80 -38.89
CA VAL A 503 -10.86 -19.46 -38.34
C VAL A 503 -10.90 -20.98 -38.59
N THR A 504 -9.74 -21.59 -38.77
CA THR A 504 -9.61 -23.05 -38.91
C THR A 504 -9.56 -23.74 -37.55
N LEU A 505 -10.21 -24.90 -37.46
CA LEU A 505 -10.07 -25.88 -36.37
C LEU A 505 -9.46 -27.15 -36.98
N SER A 506 -8.67 -27.90 -36.20
CA SER A 506 -7.99 -29.08 -36.72
C SER A 506 -8.97 -30.21 -37.06
N ALA A 507 -8.57 -31.08 -37.99
CA ALA A 507 -9.28 -32.32 -38.30
C ALA A 507 -9.26 -33.34 -37.13
N THR A 508 -8.58 -33.02 -36.03
CA THR A 508 -8.52 -33.79 -34.77
C THR A 508 -9.31 -33.15 -33.63
N CYS A 509 -10.01 -32.03 -33.89
CA CYS A 509 -10.91 -31.41 -32.92
C CYS A 509 -12.15 -32.30 -32.75
N PRO A 510 -12.60 -32.63 -31.52
CA PRO A 510 -13.85 -33.36 -31.29
C PRO A 510 -15.05 -32.65 -31.93
N ALA A 511 -15.99 -33.41 -32.48
CA ALA A 511 -17.06 -32.87 -33.31
C ALA A 511 -17.96 -31.92 -32.53
N ASN A 512 -18.33 -32.28 -31.30
CA ASN A 512 -19.19 -31.45 -30.45
C ASN A 512 -18.48 -30.18 -29.97
N LEU A 513 -17.18 -30.25 -29.65
CA LEU A 513 -16.37 -29.06 -29.32
C LEU A 513 -16.20 -28.14 -30.55
N GLN A 514 -15.98 -28.70 -31.73
CA GLN A 514 -15.89 -27.94 -32.98
C GLN A 514 -17.21 -27.21 -33.27
N ALA A 515 -18.36 -27.89 -33.10
CA ALA A 515 -19.69 -27.30 -33.25
C ALA A 515 -19.95 -26.17 -32.23
N LEU A 516 -19.55 -26.34 -30.97
CA LEU A 516 -19.63 -25.29 -29.95
C LEU A 516 -18.79 -24.07 -30.34
N ALA A 517 -17.51 -24.26 -30.70
CA ALA A 517 -16.63 -23.18 -31.13
C ALA A 517 -17.20 -22.43 -32.36
N ARG A 518 -17.75 -23.16 -33.35
CA ARG A 518 -18.43 -22.58 -34.51
C ARG A 518 -19.66 -21.76 -34.13
N ARG A 519 -20.48 -22.19 -33.15
CA ARG A 519 -21.60 -21.40 -32.62
C ARG A 519 -21.14 -20.12 -31.92
N CYS A 520 -20.10 -20.20 -31.08
CA CYS A 520 -19.51 -19.03 -30.44
C CYS A 520 -19.02 -18.00 -31.47
N MET A 521 -18.50 -18.46 -32.62
CA MET A 521 -18.00 -17.62 -33.71
C MET A 521 -19.04 -17.29 -34.79
N SER A 522 -20.35 -17.38 -34.50
CA SER A 522 -21.37 -16.99 -35.50
C SER A 522 -21.26 -15.50 -35.87
N PHE A 523 -21.45 -15.18 -37.15
CA PHE A 523 -21.35 -13.81 -37.66
C PHE A 523 -22.43 -12.89 -37.05
N ASP A 524 -23.67 -13.39 -36.93
CA ASP A 524 -24.75 -12.70 -36.23
C ASP A 524 -24.57 -12.90 -34.71
N PRO A 525 -24.33 -11.83 -33.91
CA PRO A 525 -24.12 -11.96 -32.47
C PRO A 525 -25.31 -12.59 -31.74
N ARG A 526 -26.53 -12.45 -32.26
CA ARG A 526 -27.76 -13.00 -31.65
C ARG A 526 -27.89 -14.51 -31.80
N GLN A 527 -27.03 -15.14 -32.60
CA GLN A 527 -26.96 -16.59 -32.80
C GLN A 527 -25.86 -17.24 -31.94
N ARG A 528 -25.00 -16.43 -31.30
CA ARG A 528 -23.99 -16.92 -30.37
C ARG A 528 -24.68 -17.31 -29.06
N PRO A 529 -24.30 -18.44 -28.42
CA PRO A 529 -24.75 -18.76 -27.07
C PRO A 529 -24.29 -17.70 -26.08
N THR A 530 -25.03 -17.51 -24.98
CA THR A 530 -24.55 -16.76 -23.82
C THR A 530 -23.35 -17.46 -23.19
N ALA A 531 -22.51 -16.73 -22.44
CA ALA A 531 -21.38 -17.34 -21.73
C ALA A 531 -21.83 -18.47 -20.77
N ALA A 532 -23.02 -18.34 -20.15
CA ALA A 532 -23.58 -19.36 -19.27
C ALA A 532 -23.96 -20.65 -20.01
N GLU A 533 -24.52 -20.53 -21.23
CA GLU A 533 -24.76 -21.69 -22.09
C GLU A 533 -23.46 -22.35 -22.53
N VAL A 534 -22.42 -21.58 -22.91
CA VAL A 534 -21.09 -22.14 -23.23
C VAL A 534 -20.49 -22.86 -22.02
N ALA A 535 -20.63 -22.30 -20.82
CA ALA A 535 -20.17 -22.91 -19.57
C ALA A 535 -20.92 -24.21 -19.21
N TYR A 536 -22.18 -24.35 -19.64
CA TYR A 536 -22.96 -25.59 -19.54
C TYR A 536 -22.55 -26.62 -20.61
N GLU A 537 -22.45 -26.20 -21.89
CA GLU A 537 -22.03 -27.07 -23.00
C GLU A 537 -20.62 -27.67 -22.75
N LEU A 538 -19.67 -26.85 -22.27
CA LEU A 538 -18.32 -27.32 -21.90
C LEU A 538 -18.28 -28.32 -20.73
N ARG A 539 -19.41 -28.55 -20.04
CA ARG A 539 -19.54 -29.51 -18.92
C ARG A 539 -20.33 -30.78 -19.29
N LYS A 540 -20.84 -30.89 -20.52
CA LYS A 540 -21.49 -32.12 -20.97
C LYS A 540 -20.48 -33.25 -21.19
N ARG A 541 -20.93 -34.49 -21.00
CA ARG A 541 -20.10 -35.72 -21.11
C ARG A 541 -19.76 -36.10 -22.55
N ASP A 542 -20.52 -35.60 -23.52
CA ASP A 542 -20.39 -35.84 -24.96
C ASP A 542 -19.59 -34.75 -25.70
N LEU A 543 -19.14 -33.69 -25.03
CA LEU A 543 -18.37 -32.58 -25.62
C LEU A 543 -17.14 -33.04 -26.43
N LEU A 544 -16.49 -34.11 -25.97
CA LEU A 544 -15.25 -34.64 -26.57
C LEU A 544 -15.48 -35.85 -27.49
N LEU A 545 -16.72 -36.05 -27.95
CA LEU A 545 -17.09 -37.01 -29.00
C LEU A 545 -17.14 -36.32 -30.39
#